data_AF-A0AAV9H8S6-F1
#
_entry.id   AF-A0AAV9H8S6-F1
#
_cell.length_a   1.000
_cell.length_b   1.000
_cell.length_c   1.000
_cell.angle_alpha   90.00
_cell.angle_beta   90.00
_cell.angle_gamma   90.00
#
_symmetry.space_group_name_H-M   'P 1'
#
loop_
_entity.id
_entity.type
_entity.pdbx_description
1 polymer ?
#
loop_
_entity_poly.entity_id
_entity_poly.type
_entity_poly.pdbx_seq_one_letter_code
_entity_poly.pdbx_strand_id
1 'polypeptide(L)'
;MTLTQFTYFPLLPTELRLLIWRASLSPRAVTLTSLALPLSSPTPPPITLSVSRESRSESLRFYITLGPGIYFHPSLDTLYIPRSTGGFLGYADQARDFGTLPIPGLSKIQKVAVDYVLPEIRREWEAYSKFCLVRGFKGLREGGLVIGTERERLPVGETQDGGHQHQQQSQMELREPRGDKEGVRRIMEIVRESFRVEGVGEDGKRWEVEEGLARDEWGKFEIDTGLELRPLVRVVRV
;
A
#
# COMPACT_ATOMS: atom_id res chain seq x y z
N MET A 1 -9.68 -21.67 7.56
CA MET A 1 -9.30 -22.97 6.98
C MET A 1 -7.91 -22.83 6.36
N THR A 2 -6.87 -23.33 7.04
CA THR A 2 -5.50 -23.33 6.52
C THR A 2 -5.31 -24.55 5.62
N LEU A 3 -5.10 -24.30 4.33
CA LEU A 3 -4.90 -25.35 3.33
C LEU A 3 -3.44 -25.81 3.43
N THR A 4 -3.18 -26.82 4.27
CA THR A 4 -1.81 -27.30 4.58
C THR A 4 -1.25 -28.27 3.56
N GLN A 5 -2.06 -28.70 2.58
CA GLN A 5 -1.71 -29.73 1.62
C GLN A 5 -1.83 -29.22 0.19
N PHE A 6 -0.70 -29.19 -0.52
CA PHE A 6 -0.67 -28.90 -1.95
C PHE A 6 -0.75 -30.21 -2.75
N THR A 7 -1.67 -30.27 -3.72
CA THR A 7 -1.75 -31.41 -4.63
C THR A 7 -0.79 -31.16 -5.80
N TYR A 8 0.31 -31.92 -5.85
CA TYR A 8 1.21 -31.90 -6.99
C TYR A 8 0.61 -32.71 -8.14
N PHE A 9 0.69 -32.17 -9.36
CA PHE A 9 0.11 -32.77 -10.56
C PHE A 9 1.23 -33.28 -11.50
N PRO A 10 1.96 -34.34 -11.15
CA PRO A 10 3.15 -34.79 -11.90
C PRO A 10 2.84 -35.22 -13.34
N LEU A 11 1.59 -35.59 -13.62
CA LEU A 11 1.16 -36.06 -14.94
C LEU A 11 0.85 -34.92 -15.92
N LEU A 12 0.84 -33.66 -15.45
CA LEU A 12 0.66 -32.52 -16.33
C LEU A 12 1.98 -32.15 -17.03
N PRO A 13 1.94 -31.82 -18.34
CA PRO A 13 3.04 -31.16 -19.03
C PRO A 13 3.56 -29.96 -18.25
N THR A 14 4.87 -29.72 -18.34
CA THR A 14 5.55 -28.65 -17.59
C THR A 14 4.91 -27.29 -17.84
N GLU A 15 4.47 -27.01 -19.07
CA GLU A 15 3.82 -25.77 -19.46
C GLU A 15 2.54 -25.54 -18.63
N LEU A 16 1.71 -26.58 -18.47
CA LEU A 16 0.48 -26.48 -17.68
C LEU A 16 0.78 -26.29 -16.19
N ARG A 17 1.81 -26.97 -15.67
CA ARG A 17 2.24 -26.79 -14.27
C ARG A 17 2.73 -25.36 -14.02
N LEU A 18 3.51 -24.79 -14.93
CA LEU A 18 3.93 -23.39 -14.85
C LEU A 18 2.76 -22.41 -14.96
N LEU A 19 1.76 -22.68 -15.80
CA LEU A 19 0.55 -21.87 -15.87
C LEU A 19 -0.23 -21.90 -14.56
N ILE A 20 -0.32 -23.04 -13.89
CA ILE A 20 -0.94 -23.14 -12.55
C ILE A 20 -0.17 -22.28 -11.55
N TRP A 21 1.17 -22.27 -11.59
CA TRP A 21 1.97 -21.41 -10.71
C TRP A 21 1.79 -19.92 -10.99
N ARG A 22 1.66 -19.52 -12.25
CA ARG A 22 1.35 -18.13 -12.61
C ARG A 22 -0.04 -17.73 -12.16
N ALA A 23 -1.02 -18.61 -12.34
CA ALA A 23 -2.41 -18.37 -11.96
C ALA A 23 -2.61 -18.36 -10.43
N SER A 24 -1.69 -18.98 -9.66
CA SER A 24 -1.73 -18.96 -8.19
C SER A 24 -1.09 -17.73 -7.56
N LEU A 25 -0.45 -16.86 -8.34
CA LEU A 25 0.00 -15.55 -7.87
C LEU A 25 -1.21 -14.71 -7.46
N SER A 26 -1.24 -14.27 -6.21
CA SER A 26 -2.36 -13.53 -5.63
C SER A 26 -1.94 -12.11 -5.23
N PRO A 27 -2.76 -11.08 -5.49
CA PRO A 27 -2.56 -9.74 -4.94
C PRO A 27 -2.49 -9.73 -3.41
N ARG A 28 -1.67 -8.82 -2.86
CA ARG A 28 -1.53 -8.62 -1.41
C ARG A 28 -1.03 -7.22 -1.09
N ALA A 29 -1.28 -6.79 0.14
CA ALA A 29 -0.68 -5.57 0.69
C ALA A 29 0.68 -5.92 1.32
N VAL A 30 1.75 -5.33 0.82
CA VAL A 30 3.08 -5.44 1.42
C VAL A 30 3.26 -4.25 2.35
N THR A 31 3.05 -4.47 3.65
CA THR A 31 3.13 -3.42 4.68
C THR A 31 4.58 -3.13 5.05
N LEU A 32 4.99 -1.87 5.07
CA LEU A 32 6.27 -1.48 5.69
C LEU A 32 6.05 -1.12 7.15
N THR A 33 6.93 -1.57 8.06
CA THR A 33 6.89 -1.14 9.47
C THR A 33 7.55 0.22 9.66
N SER A 34 8.56 0.51 8.83
CA SER A 34 9.35 1.72 8.85
C SER A 34 9.85 2.04 7.44
N LEU A 35 10.03 3.32 7.17
CA LEU A 35 10.65 3.82 5.95
C LEU A 35 12.17 4.02 6.12
N ALA A 36 12.70 3.82 7.33
CA ALA A 36 14.12 3.81 7.59
C ALA A 36 14.78 2.55 7.03
N LEU A 37 16.04 2.68 6.60
CA LEU A 37 16.85 1.55 6.14
C LEU A 37 17.55 0.85 7.32
N PRO A 38 17.66 -0.49 7.30
CA PRO A 38 17.11 -1.40 6.31
C PRO A 38 15.57 -1.51 6.41
N LEU A 39 14.90 -1.66 5.26
CA LEU A 39 13.46 -1.84 5.24
C LEU A 39 13.05 -3.11 5.99
N SER A 40 11.93 -3.02 6.68
CA SER A 40 11.32 -4.14 7.38
C SER A 40 9.82 -4.22 7.04
N SER A 41 9.35 -5.45 6.87
CA SER A 41 7.96 -5.76 6.58
C SER A 41 7.51 -6.91 7.46
N PRO A 42 6.31 -6.83 8.10
CA PRO A 42 5.73 -7.98 8.77
C PRO A 42 5.04 -8.92 7.78
N THR A 43 4.96 -8.55 6.50
CA THR A 43 4.27 -9.32 5.47
C THR A 43 5.11 -10.55 5.14
N PRO A 44 4.56 -11.77 5.25
CA PRO A 44 5.31 -12.97 4.90
C PRO A 44 5.63 -13.00 3.38
N PRO A 45 6.70 -13.69 2.97
CA PRO A 45 6.94 -14.00 1.56
C PRO A 45 5.74 -14.71 0.91
N PRO A 46 5.53 -14.56 -0.41
CA PRO A 46 4.47 -15.27 -1.11
C PRO A 46 4.54 -16.78 -0.86
N ILE A 47 3.40 -17.41 -0.62
CA ILE A 47 3.35 -18.86 -0.37
C ILE A 47 3.94 -19.66 -1.53
N THR A 48 3.82 -19.15 -2.76
CA THR A 48 4.40 -19.77 -3.96
C THR A 48 5.93 -19.87 -3.91
N LEU A 49 6.62 -19.10 -3.05
CA LEU A 49 8.06 -19.26 -2.83
C LEU A 49 8.42 -20.41 -1.89
N SER A 50 7.47 -20.97 -1.15
CA SER A 50 7.71 -22.05 -0.19
C SER A 50 7.12 -23.41 -0.58
N VAL A 51 6.19 -23.47 -1.55
CA VAL A 51 5.49 -24.73 -1.92
C VAL A 51 6.43 -25.78 -2.51
N SER A 52 7.20 -25.44 -3.55
CA SER A 52 8.10 -26.40 -4.23
C SER A 52 9.26 -25.67 -4.91
N ARG A 53 10.28 -26.40 -5.36
CA ARG A 53 11.39 -25.81 -6.13
C ARG A 53 10.91 -25.18 -7.43
N GLU A 54 9.99 -25.84 -8.13
CA GLU A 54 9.40 -25.35 -9.38
C GLU A 54 8.57 -24.08 -9.16
N SER A 55 7.70 -24.08 -8.15
CA SER A 55 6.88 -22.92 -7.81
C SER A 55 7.75 -21.72 -7.45
N ARG A 56 8.83 -21.95 -6.69
CA ARG A 56 9.81 -20.90 -6.35
C ARG A 56 10.50 -20.36 -7.59
N SER A 57 11.03 -21.24 -8.46
CA SER A 57 11.73 -20.80 -9.67
C SER A 57 10.84 -20.01 -10.60
N GLU A 58 9.56 -20.41 -10.75
CA GLU A 58 8.63 -19.69 -11.63
C GLU A 58 8.18 -18.37 -11.00
N SER A 59 7.87 -18.36 -9.70
CA SER A 59 7.41 -17.16 -9.00
C SER A 59 8.48 -16.07 -8.95
N LEU A 60 9.74 -16.42 -8.68
CA LEU A 60 10.83 -15.45 -8.58
C LEU A 60 11.05 -14.62 -9.86
N ARG A 61 10.51 -15.05 -11.01
CA ARG A 61 10.55 -14.29 -12.27
C ARG A 61 9.67 -13.03 -12.23
N PHE A 62 8.68 -13.01 -11.35
CA PHE A 62 7.67 -11.95 -11.28
C PHE A 62 7.86 -11.02 -10.07
N TYR A 63 8.57 -11.48 -9.03
CA TYR A 63 8.84 -10.70 -7.83
C TYR A 63 10.16 -9.93 -7.93
N ILE A 64 10.14 -8.69 -7.43
CA ILE A 64 11.34 -7.90 -7.12
C ILE A 64 11.60 -7.93 -5.62
N THR A 65 12.83 -7.64 -5.21
CA THR A 65 13.22 -7.57 -3.80
C THR A 65 13.44 -6.12 -3.40
N LEU A 66 12.67 -5.62 -2.44
CA LEU A 66 12.83 -4.25 -1.90
C LEU A 66 13.80 -4.21 -0.70
N GLY A 67 14.05 -5.36 -0.09
CA GLY A 67 14.92 -5.53 1.07
C GLY A 67 14.97 -7.00 1.48
N PRO A 68 15.77 -7.36 2.50
CA PRO A 68 15.88 -8.73 2.98
C PRO A 68 14.50 -9.32 3.32
N GLY A 69 14.09 -10.37 2.60
CA GLY A 69 12.79 -11.03 2.83
C GLY A 69 11.56 -10.29 2.28
N ILE A 70 11.72 -9.11 1.68
CA ILE A 70 10.62 -8.29 1.15
C ILE A 70 10.51 -8.50 -0.36
N TYR A 71 9.70 -9.48 -0.75
CA TYR A 71 9.31 -9.71 -2.14
C TYR A 71 8.12 -8.83 -2.50
N PHE A 72 8.11 -8.26 -3.70
CA PHE A 72 7.03 -7.41 -4.20
C PHE A 72 6.70 -7.76 -5.66
N HIS A 73 5.43 -7.95 -5.99
CA HIS A 73 4.99 -8.14 -7.38
C HIS A 73 4.55 -6.80 -7.99
N PRO A 74 5.28 -6.22 -8.96
CA PRO A 74 5.02 -4.88 -9.50
C PRO A 74 3.57 -4.56 -9.88
N SER A 75 2.88 -5.51 -10.52
CA SER A 75 1.51 -5.32 -11.01
C SER A 75 0.39 -5.85 -10.10
N LEU A 76 0.70 -6.69 -9.12
CA LEU A 76 -0.31 -7.35 -8.27
C LEU A 76 -0.28 -6.82 -6.84
N ASP A 77 0.91 -6.59 -6.29
CA ASP A 77 1.08 -6.16 -4.91
C ASP A 77 0.83 -4.66 -4.78
N THR A 78 0.30 -4.24 -3.63
CA THR A 78 0.20 -2.84 -3.24
C THR A 78 1.17 -2.58 -2.09
N LEU A 79 2.09 -1.63 -2.26
CA LEU A 79 2.99 -1.24 -1.20
C LEU A 79 2.23 -0.38 -0.21
N TYR A 80 2.05 -0.88 1.00
CA TYR A 80 1.29 -0.19 2.02
C TYR A 80 2.21 0.47 3.04
N ILE A 81 2.06 1.80 3.19
CA ILE A 81 2.87 2.63 4.07
C ILE A 81 1.94 3.18 5.17
N PRO A 82 1.91 2.53 6.35
CA PRO A 82 1.07 2.97 7.46
C PRO A 82 1.59 4.29 8.02
N ARG A 83 0.69 5.09 8.57
CA ARG A 83 1.06 6.23 9.41
C ARG A 83 1.80 5.70 10.64
N SER A 84 2.96 6.27 10.96
CA SER A 84 3.70 5.90 12.16
C SER A 84 2.83 6.08 13.40
N THR A 85 2.48 4.97 14.05
CA THR A 85 1.58 4.93 15.22
C THR A 85 2.25 5.42 16.51
N GLY A 86 3.59 5.43 16.54
CA GLY A 86 4.38 5.72 17.75
C GLY A 86 4.94 7.14 17.88
N GLY A 87 4.48 8.13 17.11
CA GLY A 87 5.09 9.48 17.17
C GLY A 87 4.17 10.64 16.81
N PHE A 88 4.46 11.80 17.41
CA PHE A 88 3.90 13.11 17.05
C PHE A 88 4.12 13.50 15.58
N LEU A 89 5.03 12.79 14.89
CA LEU A 89 5.58 13.09 13.57
C LEU A 89 4.66 12.75 12.38
N GLY A 90 3.74 11.78 12.51
CA GLY A 90 2.86 11.38 11.41
C GLY A 90 3.64 10.95 10.16
N TYR A 91 3.16 11.35 8.97
CA TYR A 91 3.95 11.25 7.72
C TYR A 91 4.95 12.41 7.67
N ALA A 92 6.16 12.21 8.20
CA ALA A 92 7.23 13.21 8.23
C ALA A 92 8.23 13.05 7.05
N ASP A 93 9.39 13.69 7.14
CA ASP A 93 10.44 13.73 6.10
C ASP A 93 10.79 12.35 5.49
N GLN A 94 10.78 11.28 6.29
CA GLN A 94 11.06 9.94 5.79
C GLN A 94 10.06 9.48 4.72
N ALA A 95 8.79 9.91 4.81
CA ALA A 95 7.80 9.64 3.78
C ALA A 95 8.04 10.49 2.54
N ARG A 96 8.38 11.77 2.72
CA ARG A 96 8.65 12.70 1.62
C ARG A 96 9.71 12.17 0.66
N ASP A 97 10.81 11.66 1.22
CA ASP A 97 12.00 11.32 0.44
C ASP A 97 12.02 9.84 0.01
N PHE A 98 11.12 9.01 0.56
CA PHE A 98 11.13 7.55 0.39
C PHE A 98 11.17 7.10 -1.07
N GLY A 99 10.29 7.63 -1.91
CA GLY A 99 10.19 7.25 -3.32
C GLY A 99 11.45 7.54 -4.14
N THR A 100 12.35 8.38 -3.62
CA THR A 100 13.62 8.76 -4.27
C THR A 100 14.84 8.01 -3.73
N LEU A 101 14.66 7.19 -2.68
CA LEU A 101 15.76 6.42 -2.10
C LEU A 101 16.33 5.42 -3.11
N PRO A 102 17.65 5.12 -3.06
CA PRO A 102 18.31 4.20 -3.97
C PRO A 102 18.03 2.72 -3.63
N ILE A 103 16.75 2.37 -3.45
CA ILE A 103 16.30 1.01 -3.12
C ILE A 103 16.09 0.25 -4.44
N PRO A 104 16.73 -0.92 -4.63
CA PRO A 104 16.53 -1.74 -5.81
C PRO A 104 15.05 -2.06 -6.01
N GLY A 105 14.55 -1.85 -7.24
CA GLY A 105 13.18 -2.16 -7.60
C GLY A 105 12.12 -1.13 -7.17
N LEU A 106 12.48 -0.10 -6.41
CA LEU A 106 11.53 0.94 -6.00
C LEU A 106 10.86 1.65 -7.20
N SER A 107 11.62 1.87 -8.28
CA SER A 107 11.13 2.43 -9.54
C SER A 107 10.12 1.54 -10.28
N LYS A 108 10.00 0.27 -9.91
CA LYS A 108 9.06 -0.69 -10.49
C LYS A 108 7.75 -0.77 -9.70
N ILE A 109 7.61 -0.08 -8.58
CA ILE A 109 6.38 -0.06 -7.80
C ILE A 109 5.31 0.70 -8.57
N GLN A 110 4.17 0.04 -8.79
CA GLN A 110 3.04 0.62 -9.53
C GLN A 110 1.86 0.98 -8.63
N LYS A 111 1.80 0.43 -7.41
CA LYS A 111 0.68 0.60 -6.49
C LYS A 111 1.16 0.92 -5.09
N VAL A 112 0.74 2.05 -4.55
CA VAL A 112 1.08 2.49 -3.18
C VAL A 112 -0.18 2.86 -2.44
N ALA A 113 -0.29 2.47 -1.18
CA ALA A 113 -1.39 2.86 -0.32
C ALA A 113 -0.90 3.53 0.97
N VAL A 114 -1.59 4.59 1.39
CA VAL A 114 -1.31 5.37 2.61
C VAL A 114 -2.60 5.60 3.39
N ASP A 115 -2.50 5.84 4.68
CA ASP A 115 -3.66 6.12 5.52
C ASP A 115 -4.27 7.49 5.23
N TYR A 116 -5.59 7.52 5.16
CA TYR A 116 -6.34 8.74 5.36
C TYR A 116 -6.16 9.19 6.81
N VAL A 117 -5.91 10.48 7.00
CA VAL A 117 -5.76 11.06 8.33
C VAL A 117 -6.78 12.17 8.44
N LEU A 118 -7.63 12.03 9.47
CA LEU A 118 -8.68 12.97 9.79
C LEU A 118 -8.09 14.37 10.00
N PRO A 119 -8.72 15.44 9.47
CA PRO A 119 -8.22 16.81 9.57
C PRO A 119 -7.90 17.24 11.02
N GLU A 120 -8.65 16.74 12.00
CA GLU A 120 -8.52 17.09 13.42
C GLU A 120 -7.21 16.57 14.04
N ILE A 121 -6.65 15.48 13.51
CA ILE A 121 -5.41 14.86 14.03
C ILE A 121 -4.25 14.90 13.02
N ARG A 122 -4.52 15.42 11.81
CA ARG A 122 -3.55 15.56 10.73
C ARG A 122 -2.58 16.68 11.08
N ARG A 123 -1.27 16.42 10.93
CA ARG A 123 -0.25 17.48 11.05
C ARG A 123 -0.19 18.29 9.77
N GLU A 124 0.19 19.55 9.89
CA GLU A 124 0.24 20.53 8.79
C GLU A 124 1.07 20.03 7.60
N TRP A 125 2.17 19.34 7.86
CA TRP A 125 3.07 18.81 6.83
C TRP A 125 2.60 17.51 6.17
N GLU A 126 1.64 16.77 6.73
CA GLU A 126 1.32 15.42 6.25
C GLU A 126 0.73 15.41 4.83
N ALA A 127 -0.02 16.46 4.45
CA ALA A 127 -0.57 16.58 3.10
C ALA A 127 0.58 16.67 2.08
N TYR A 128 1.51 17.59 2.31
CA TYR A 128 2.72 17.75 1.51
C TYR A 128 3.59 16.48 1.49
N SER A 129 3.84 15.86 2.65
CA SER A 129 4.67 14.64 2.72
C SER A 129 4.06 13.48 1.94
N LYS A 130 2.73 13.29 1.97
CA LYS A 130 2.04 12.29 1.14
C LYS A 130 2.12 12.63 -0.35
N PHE A 131 1.98 13.91 -0.70
CA PHE A 131 2.15 14.37 -2.07
C PHE A 131 3.55 14.05 -2.62
N CYS A 132 4.61 14.39 -1.87
CA CYS A 132 5.98 14.08 -2.25
C CYS A 132 6.25 12.57 -2.32
N LEU A 133 5.75 11.80 -1.34
CA LEU A 133 5.87 10.35 -1.33
C LEU A 133 5.33 9.75 -2.64
N VAL A 134 4.10 10.15 -3.00
CA VAL A 134 3.43 9.72 -4.23
C VAL A 134 4.25 10.11 -5.46
N ARG A 135 4.76 11.35 -5.52
CA ARG A 135 5.59 11.84 -6.64
C ARG A 135 6.94 11.11 -6.74
N GLY A 136 7.51 10.67 -5.63
CA GLY A 136 8.81 10.00 -5.61
C GLY A 136 8.81 8.69 -6.41
N PHE A 137 7.68 7.98 -6.47
CA PHE A 137 7.58 6.71 -7.19
C PHE A 137 7.42 6.91 -8.71
N LYS A 138 8.52 6.80 -9.45
CA LYS A 138 8.54 6.96 -10.92
C LYS A 138 7.67 5.97 -11.71
N GLY A 139 7.32 4.82 -11.12
CA GLY A 139 6.52 3.77 -11.75
C GLY A 139 5.06 3.74 -11.33
N LEU A 140 4.63 4.68 -10.45
CA LEU A 140 3.33 4.63 -9.81
C LEU A 140 2.20 4.86 -10.81
N ARG A 141 1.15 4.05 -10.72
CA ARG A 141 -0.05 4.10 -11.55
C ARG A 141 -1.33 4.17 -10.72
N GLU A 142 -1.33 3.52 -9.55
CA GLU A 142 -2.47 3.48 -8.65
C GLU A 142 -2.06 3.91 -7.24
N GLY A 143 -2.76 4.89 -6.69
CA GLY A 143 -2.67 5.33 -5.32
C GLY A 143 -3.88 4.84 -4.51
N GLY A 144 -3.63 4.33 -3.31
CA GLY A 144 -4.65 3.88 -2.37
C GLY A 144 -4.73 4.80 -1.16
N LEU A 145 -5.92 5.27 -0.83
CA LEU A 145 -6.19 5.99 0.41
C LEU A 145 -6.92 5.06 1.37
N VAL A 146 -6.23 4.59 2.40
CA VAL A 146 -6.76 3.65 3.39
C VAL A 146 -7.58 4.41 4.42
N ILE A 147 -8.89 4.31 4.30
CA ILE A 147 -9.85 4.92 5.22
C ILE A 147 -10.01 3.97 6.41
N GLY A 148 -9.67 4.46 7.60
CA GLY A 148 -9.85 3.68 8.83
C GLY A 148 -11.33 3.32 9.02
N THR A 149 -11.62 2.05 9.24
CA THR A 149 -12.91 1.66 9.82
C THR A 149 -12.95 2.17 11.25
N GLU A 150 -14.08 2.74 11.69
CA GLU A 150 -14.30 3.47 12.96
C GLU A 150 -13.81 2.79 14.26
N ARG A 151 -13.30 1.56 14.21
CA ARG A 151 -12.72 0.80 15.33
C ARG A 151 -11.27 1.14 15.67
N GLU A 152 -10.56 1.95 14.87
CA GLU A 152 -9.19 2.42 15.21
C GLU A 152 -9.19 3.72 16.04
N ARG A 153 -10.32 4.10 16.66
CA ARG A 153 -10.31 5.06 17.79
C ARG A 153 -9.76 4.34 19.03
N LEU A 154 -8.44 4.09 19.06
CA LEU A 154 -7.80 3.79 20.33
C LEU A 154 -7.81 5.06 21.19
N PRO A 155 -8.27 5.00 22.45
CA PRO A 155 -8.22 6.14 23.34
C PRO A 155 -6.75 6.45 23.63
N VAL A 156 -6.42 7.75 23.62
CA VAL A 156 -5.18 8.26 24.21
C VAL A 156 -5.25 7.92 25.69
N GLY A 157 -4.49 6.91 26.11
CA GLY A 157 -4.50 6.41 27.48
C GLY A 157 -3.22 5.62 27.76
N GLU A 158 -2.24 6.36 28.29
CA GLU A 158 -1.22 5.97 29.26
C GLU A 158 -0.29 4.79 28.94
N THR A 159 1.00 5.12 28.92
CA THR A 159 2.17 4.27 29.13
C THR A 159 1.88 3.08 30.05
N GLN A 160 1.98 1.86 29.51
CA GLN A 160 2.40 0.70 30.29
C GLN A 160 3.50 -0.09 29.58
N ASP A 161 4.62 -0.05 30.28
CA ASP A 161 5.76 -0.94 30.35
C ASP A 161 5.63 -2.36 29.74
N GLY A 162 6.74 -2.79 29.13
CA GLY A 162 7.20 -4.18 29.08
C GLY A 162 6.21 -5.27 28.66
N GLY A 163 6.02 -5.45 27.35
CA GLY A 163 5.38 -6.66 26.83
C GLY A 163 5.71 -6.90 25.37
N HIS A 164 6.53 -7.93 25.10
CA HIS A 164 6.67 -8.50 23.76
C HIS A 164 5.30 -9.02 23.29
N GLN A 165 4.51 -8.15 22.67
CA GLN A 165 3.30 -8.58 21.99
C GLN A 165 3.73 -9.38 20.78
N HIS A 166 3.53 -10.70 20.87
CA HIS A 166 3.43 -11.59 19.72
C HIS A 166 2.38 -10.99 18.78
N GLN A 167 2.84 -10.22 17.81
CA GLN A 167 2.00 -9.71 16.73
C GLN A 167 1.59 -10.94 15.94
N GLN A 168 0.40 -11.47 16.23
CA GLN A 168 -0.22 -12.51 15.41
C GLN A 168 -0.12 -12.03 13.97
N GLN A 169 0.53 -12.84 13.12
CA GLN A 169 0.71 -12.61 11.69
C GLN A 169 -0.65 -12.61 10.98
N SER A 170 -1.43 -11.58 11.26
CA SER A 170 -2.74 -11.40 10.66
C SER A 170 -2.48 -10.87 9.27
N GLN A 171 -2.90 -11.64 8.25
CA GLN A 171 -2.70 -11.26 6.87
C GLN A 171 -3.59 -10.05 6.58
N MET A 172 -2.99 -8.87 6.52
CA MET A 172 -3.68 -7.64 6.17
C MET A 172 -3.98 -7.61 4.67
N GLU A 173 -5.23 -7.33 4.34
CA GLU A 173 -5.71 -7.18 2.99
C GLU A 173 -6.29 -5.77 2.81
N LEU A 174 -6.03 -5.14 1.66
CA LEU A 174 -6.64 -3.88 1.27
C LEU A 174 -7.77 -4.17 0.29
N ARG A 175 -8.95 -3.63 0.56
CA ARG A 175 -10.14 -3.82 -0.28
C ARG A 175 -10.82 -2.51 -0.57
N GLU A 176 -11.66 -2.49 -1.61
CA GLU A 176 -12.58 -1.38 -1.80
C GLU A 176 -13.58 -1.29 -0.62
N PRO A 177 -13.94 -0.07 -0.19
CA PRO A 177 -14.91 0.14 0.87
C PRO A 177 -16.24 -0.54 0.55
N ARG A 178 -16.96 -0.95 1.60
CA ARG A 178 -18.36 -1.40 1.53
C ARG A 178 -19.15 -0.56 2.51
N GLY A 179 -20.24 0.09 2.09
CA GLY A 179 -21.09 0.90 2.98
C GLY A 179 -21.26 2.35 2.54
N ASP A 180 -21.04 3.30 3.46
CA ASP A 180 -21.33 4.74 3.31
C ASP A 180 -20.53 5.40 2.16
N LYS A 181 -21.13 5.37 0.98
CA LYS A 181 -20.58 5.97 -0.25
C LYS A 181 -20.42 7.47 -0.12
N GLU A 182 -21.37 8.14 0.52
CA GLU A 182 -21.34 9.60 0.64
C GLU A 182 -20.22 10.06 1.57
N GLY A 183 -20.01 9.36 2.69
CA GLY A 183 -18.89 9.60 3.59
C GLY A 183 -17.55 9.43 2.90
N VAL A 184 -17.36 8.31 2.17
CA VAL A 184 -16.14 8.08 1.39
C VAL A 184 -15.95 9.16 0.33
N ARG A 185 -17.01 9.56 -0.38
CA ARG A 185 -16.94 10.62 -1.40
C ARG A 185 -16.52 11.96 -0.81
N ARG A 186 -17.06 12.34 0.36
CA ARG A 186 -16.66 13.56 1.08
C ARG A 186 -15.18 13.52 1.47
N ILE A 187 -14.70 12.38 1.96
CA ILE A 187 -13.27 12.18 2.28
C ILE A 187 -12.42 12.37 1.02
N MET A 188 -12.79 11.73 -0.09
CA MET A 188 -12.04 11.83 -1.35
C MET A 188 -12.02 13.26 -1.90
N GLU A 189 -13.11 14.02 -1.75
CA GLU A 189 -13.19 15.43 -2.14
C GLU A 189 -12.27 16.33 -1.29
N ILE A 190 -12.23 16.12 0.03
CA ILE A 190 -11.31 16.83 0.93
C ILE A 190 -9.85 16.55 0.56
N VAL A 191 -9.53 15.29 0.25
CA VAL A 191 -8.17 14.90 -0.14
C VAL A 191 -7.82 15.51 -1.49
N ARG A 192 -8.75 15.50 -2.46
CA ARG A 192 -8.56 16.14 -3.76
C ARG A 192 -8.18 17.61 -3.62
N GLU A 193 -8.95 18.36 -2.82
CA GLU A 193 -8.66 19.79 -2.61
C GLU A 193 -7.33 20.00 -1.89
N SER A 194 -6.98 19.12 -0.93
CA SER A 194 -5.67 19.18 -0.26
C SER A 194 -4.52 19.02 -1.28
N PHE A 195 -4.61 18.06 -2.20
CA PHE A 195 -3.59 17.85 -3.24
C PHE A 195 -3.52 19.02 -4.24
N ARG A 196 -4.64 19.68 -4.53
CA ARG A 196 -4.69 20.86 -5.39
C ARG A 196 -3.95 22.06 -4.78
N VAL A 197 -4.00 22.20 -3.45
CA VAL A 197 -3.31 23.28 -2.72
C VAL A 197 -1.80 23.01 -2.65
N GLU A 198 -1.41 21.80 -2.26
CA GLU A 198 0.01 21.38 -2.20
C GLU A 198 0.66 21.33 -3.59
N GLY A 199 -0.19 21.32 -4.61
CA GLY A 199 0.21 21.28 -5.99
C GLY A 199 0.66 22.61 -6.61
N VAL A 200 1.02 23.60 -5.82
CA VAL A 200 1.68 24.79 -6.36
C VAL A 200 3.18 24.50 -6.37
N GLY A 201 3.74 24.21 -7.55
CA GLY A 201 5.17 23.93 -7.69
C GLY A 201 6.05 25.14 -7.33
N GLU A 202 7.36 24.90 -7.12
CA GLU A 202 8.36 25.97 -6.92
C GLU A 202 8.35 27.00 -8.08
N ASP A 203 7.87 26.58 -9.25
CA ASP A 203 7.70 27.37 -10.47
C ASP A 203 6.48 28.32 -10.44
N GLY A 204 5.69 28.31 -9.36
CA GLY A 204 4.43 29.07 -9.23
C GLY A 204 3.29 28.54 -10.11
N LYS A 205 3.52 27.45 -10.87
CA LYS A 205 2.47 26.77 -11.64
C LYS A 205 1.63 25.90 -10.71
N ARG A 206 0.32 26.16 -10.71
CA ARG A 206 -0.68 25.35 -10.02
C ARG A 206 -0.93 24.10 -10.86
N TRP A 207 -0.69 22.91 -10.30
CA TRP A 207 -1.10 21.67 -10.96
C TRP A 207 -2.63 21.66 -11.06
N GLU A 208 -3.12 21.23 -12.21
CA GLU A 208 -4.54 21.02 -12.42
C GLU A 208 -4.86 19.59 -12.01
N VAL A 209 -5.69 19.44 -10.98
CA VAL A 209 -6.39 18.17 -10.77
C VAL A 209 -7.46 18.12 -11.85
N GLU A 210 -7.20 17.39 -12.93
CA GLU A 210 -8.18 17.22 -13.99
C GLU A 210 -9.47 16.61 -13.41
N GLU A 211 -10.61 17.18 -13.79
CA GLU A 211 -11.91 16.53 -13.55
C GLU A 211 -11.96 15.27 -14.42
N GLY A 212 -11.40 14.17 -13.91
CA GLY A 212 -11.55 12.85 -14.52
C GLY A 212 -13.03 12.56 -14.70
N LEU A 213 -13.45 12.39 -15.96
CA LEU A 213 -14.83 12.20 -16.42
C LEU A 213 -15.54 10.95 -15.85
N ALA A 214 -14.86 10.13 -15.05
CA ALA A 214 -15.44 8.99 -14.38
C ALA A 214 -15.62 9.27 -12.88
N ARG A 215 -16.70 9.98 -12.52
CA ARG A 215 -17.27 9.87 -11.16
C ARG A 215 -17.80 8.45 -10.99
N ASP A 216 -16.92 7.52 -10.66
CA ASP A 216 -17.35 6.23 -10.16
C ASP A 216 -18.04 6.39 -8.80
N GLU A 217 -18.68 5.33 -8.32
CA GLU A 217 -19.50 5.34 -7.11
C GLU A 217 -18.75 5.72 -5.81
N TRP A 218 -17.41 5.76 -5.82
CA TRP A 218 -16.57 6.04 -4.67
C TRP A 218 -15.78 7.35 -4.76
N GLY A 219 -15.89 8.08 -5.88
CA GLY A 219 -15.26 9.38 -6.05
C GLY A 219 -13.77 9.31 -6.32
N LYS A 220 -13.31 8.29 -7.05
CA LYS A 220 -11.93 8.20 -7.57
C LYS A 220 -11.59 9.47 -8.37
N PHE A 221 -10.31 9.85 -8.36
CA PHE A 221 -9.83 10.97 -9.17
C PHE A 221 -8.40 10.75 -9.63
N GLU A 222 -8.07 11.40 -10.73
CA GLU A 222 -6.74 11.39 -11.32
C GLU A 222 -5.97 12.64 -10.88
N ILE A 223 -4.68 12.47 -10.66
CA ILE A 223 -3.74 13.57 -10.42
C ILE A 223 -2.88 13.67 -11.68
N ASP A 224 -2.53 14.90 -12.09
CA ASP A 224 -1.78 15.36 -13.30
C ASP A 224 -0.64 14.43 -13.81
N THR A 225 -0.14 13.51 -12.98
CA THR A 225 0.78 12.44 -13.36
C THR A 225 0.14 11.23 -14.05
N GLY A 226 -1.15 11.24 -14.36
CA GLY A 226 -1.89 10.05 -14.81
C GLY A 226 -2.18 9.05 -13.68
N LEU A 227 -2.09 9.50 -12.42
CA LEU A 227 -2.18 8.66 -11.24
C LEU A 227 -3.60 8.61 -10.74
N GLU A 228 -4.16 7.41 -10.65
CA GLU A 228 -5.50 7.21 -10.12
C GLU A 228 -5.48 6.98 -8.61
N LEU A 229 -6.15 7.86 -7.84
CA LEU A 229 -6.32 7.69 -6.40
C LEU A 229 -7.67 7.04 -6.07
N ARG A 230 -7.63 5.96 -5.28
CA ARG A 230 -8.81 5.17 -4.90
C ARG A 230 -8.95 5.01 -3.39
N PRO A 231 -10.17 5.01 -2.83
CA PRO A 231 -10.37 4.69 -1.43
C PRO A 231 -10.21 3.17 -1.21
N LEU A 232 -9.60 2.82 -0.08
CA LEU A 232 -9.39 1.45 0.36
C LEU A 232 -9.75 1.32 1.85
N VAL A 233 -10.05 0.10 2.31
CA VAL A 233 -10.24 -0.23 3.72
C VAL A 233 -9.33 -1.39 4.11
N ARG A 234 -8.86 -1.39 5.35
CA ARG A 234 -8.09 -2.50 5.92
C ARG A 234 -9.04 -3.63 6.29
N VAL A 235 -8.71 -4.86 5.89
CA VAL A 235 -9.37 -6.08 6.33
C VAL A 235 -8.32 -6.99 6.92
N VAL A 236 -8.45 -7.27 8.21
CA VAL A 236 -7.57 -8.19 8.94
C VAL A 236 -8.24 -9.56 8.92
N ARG A 237 -7.62 -10.54 8.25
CA ARG A 237 -8.08 -11.94 8.36
C ARG A 237 -7.50 -12.53 9.65
N VAL A 238 -8.40 -12.90 10.57
CA VAL A 238 -8.12 -13.67 11.80
C VAL A 238 -8.22 -15.16 11.48
#